data_AF-A0AAW2CVB6-F1
#
_entry.id   AF-A0AAW2CVB6-F1
#
_cell.length_a   1.000
_cell.length_b   1.000
_cell.length_c   1.000
_cell.angle_alpha   90.00
_cell.angle_beta   90.00
_cell.angle_gamma   90.00
#
_symmetry.space_group_name_H-M   'P 1'
#
loop_
_entity.id
_entity.type
_entity.pdbx_description
1 polymer ?
#
loop_
_entity_poly.entity_id
_entity_poly.type
_entity_poly.pdbx_seq_one_letter_code
_entity_poly.pdbx_strand_id
1 'polypeptide(L)'
;MYVMTDTANRKDHLSNWNGSPYRRKVDKGVEVVEPLEFTMRRLVRGEDRVQLESTGFSCHSDLHSEVCVAKKPVIIDNNALTAYLQSSQVQVNHTVRPYTRKEDETAMEQVSPVQILNGNASLPACQFTRDVLDVFSSGGFTGNLFHEFNELIIPLFIICYHFKSHVQFVITDFKPWWVRKYNQILTHLSKFEVINAAKDGGVHYFPGAVIGLKYQTI
;
A
#
# COMPACT_ATOMS: atom_id res chain seq x y z
N MET A 1 -63.87 -32.37 -10.91
CA MET A 1 -63.03 -33.53 -10.56
C MET A 1 -61.59 -33.12 -10.85
N TYR A 2 -60.77 -32.56 -9.93
CA TYR A 2 -60.76 -32.52 -8.46
C TYR A 2 -60.85 -33.88 -7.75
N VAL A 3 -59.73 -34.27 -7.10
CA VAL A 3 -59.43 -35.13 -5.90
C VAL A 3 -57.88 -35.27 -5.93
N MET A 4 -57.02 -35.10 -4.90
CA MET A 4 -57.03 -34.59 -3.51
C MET A 4 -55.61 -33.97 -3.26
N THR A 5 -55.40 -32.88 -2.51
CA THR A 5 -54.89 -32.76 -1.09
C THR A 5 -53.56 -33.51 -0.78
N ASP A 6 -52.67 -33.07 0.11
CA ASP A 6 -52.89 -32.18 1.28
C ASP A 6 -51.67 -31.38 1.82
N THR A 7 -51.98 -30.34 2.61
CA THR A 7 -51.20 -29.62 3.67
C THR A 7 -49.67 -29.52 3.66
N ALA A 8 -49.17 -28.28 3.75
CA ALA A 8 -48.70 -27.74 5.04
C ALA A 8 -48.70 -26.19 5.03
N ASN A 9 -49.40 -25.57 5.99
CA ASN A 9 -49.51 -24.12 6.15
C ASN A 9 -48.99 -23.71 7.54
N ARG A 10 -48.07 -22.73 7.60
CA ARG A 10 -47.97 -21.83 8.76
C ARG A 10 -47.23 -20.54 8.43
N LYS A 11 -47.99 -19.44 8.29
CA LYS A 11 -47.56 -18.12 8.76
C LYS A 11 -48.02 -17.99 10.21
N ASP A 12 -47.13 -17.50 11.07
CA ASP A 12 -47.34 -16.86 12.38
C ASP A 12 -45.96 -16.72 13.05
N HIS A 13 -45.67 -15.79 13.96
CA HIS A 13 -46.08 -14.40 14.18
C HIS A 13 -45.11 -13.84 15.25
N LEU A 14 -45.08 -12.51 15.48
CA LEU A 14 -44.39 -11.83 16.61
C LEU A 14 -42.84 -11.68 16.45
N SER A 15 -42.19 -10.64 16.98
CA SER A 15 -42.66 -9.60 17.92
C SER A 15 -42.15 -8.19 17.58
N ASN A 16 -43.02 -7.19 17.76
CA ASN A 16 -42.60 -5.79 17.87
C ASN A 16 -41.83 -5.59 19.18
N TRP A 17 -40.65 -4.98 19.11
CA TRP A 17 -39.98 -4.41 20.29
C TRP A 17 -39.95 -2.89 20.19
N ASN A 18 -40.85 -2.25 20.93
CA ASN A 18 -41.00 -0.81 20.97
C ASN A 18 -39.99 -0.21 21.97
N GLY A 19 -38.78 0.11 21.49
CA GLY A 19 -37.73 0.73 22.28
C GLY A 19 -37.81 2.26 22.24
N SER A 20 -38.15 2.88 23.37
CA SER A 20 -38.19 4.35 23.54
C SER A 20 -36.87 5.03 23.12
N PRO A 21 -36.89 6.25 22.54
CA PRO A 21 -35.70 6.87 21.97
C PRO A 21 -34.74 7.38 23.05
N TYR A 22 -33.90 6.50 23.57
CA TYR A 22 -32.67 6.91 24.24
C TYR A 22 -31.73 7.54 23.22
N ARG A 23 -31.89 8.86 23.07
CA ARG A 23 -31.01 9.77 22.34
C ARG A 23 -29.64 9.80 23.02
N ARG A 24 -28.88 8.71 22.88
CA ARG A 24 -27.45 8.69 23.20
C ARG A 24 -26.82 9.82 22.40
N LYS A 25 -26.35 10.85 23.11
CA LYS A 25 -25.39 11.79 22.52
C LYS A 25 -24.26 10.92 21.99
N VAL A 26 -24.04 10.96 20.68
CA VAL A 26 -22.74 10.57 20.15
C VAL A 26 -21.78 11.62 20.68
N ASP A 27 -21.09 11.28 21.77
CA ASP A 27 -19.85 11.98 22.05
C ASP A 27 -19.02 11.87 20.78
N LYS A 28 -18.57 13.02 20.28
CA LYS A 28 -17.56 13.06 19.23
C LYS A 28 -16.28 12.55 19.85
N GLY A 29 -16.15 11.23 19.93
CA GLY A 29 -14.90 10.57 20.19
C GLY A 29 -13.90 11.15 19.22
N VAL A 30 -12.89 11.84 19.75
CA VAL A 30 -11.73 12.25 18.97
C VAL A 30 -11.23 10.98 18.32
N GLU A 31 -11.23 10.91 16.99
CA GLU A 31 -10.53 9.84 16.30
C GLU A 31 -9.09 9.93 16.75
N VAL A 32 -8.67 8.96 17.57
CA VAL A 32 -7.26 8.81 17.95
C VAL A 32 -6.57 8.33 16.68
N VAL A 33 -6.13 9.29 15.87
CA VAL A 33 -5.29 9.05 14.71
C VAL A 33 -4.01 8.41 15.24
N GLU A 34 -3.93 7.11 15.04
CA GLU A 34 -2.76 6.33 15.42
C GLU A 34 -1.54 6.92 14.71
N PRO A 35 -0.48 7.30 15.43
CA PRO A 35 0.67 7.97 14.81
C PRO A 35 1.24 7.12 13.68
N LEU A 36 1.57 7.78 12.55
CA LEU A 36 2.12 7.12 11.35
C LEU A 36 3.29 6.17 11.66
N GLU A 37 4.14 6.59 12.59
CA GLU A 37 5.20 5.80 13.23
C GLU A 37 4.76 4.39 13.65
N PHE A 38 3.61 4.25 14.32
CA PHE A 38 3.09 2.96 14.77
C PHE A 38 2.55 2.12 13.60
N THR A 39 1.91 2.77 12.62
CA THR A 39 1.43 2.12 11.40
C THR A 39 2.60 1.52 10.61
N MET A 40 3.67 2.30 10.37
CA MET A 40 4.91 1.84 9.74
C MET A 40 5.57 0.70 10.51
N ARG A 41 5.60 0.79 11.85
CA ARG A 41 6.14 -0.23 12.75
C ARG A 41 5.46 -1.60 12.61
N ARG A 42 4.19 -1.67 12.15
CA ARG A 42 3.48 -2.94 11.92
C ARG A 42 3.92 -3.68 10.66
N LEU A 43 4.46 -2.97 9.67
CA LEU A 43 4.84 -3.55 8.37
C LEU A 43 6.13 -4.39 8.46
N VAL A 44 6.98 -4.10 9.45
CA VAL A 44 8.27 -4.76 9.68
C VAL A 44 8.23 -5.68 10.92
N ARG A 45 9.10 -6.70 10.94
CA ARG A 45 9.21 -7.68 12.05
C ARG A 45 10.68 -7.93 12.37
N GLY A 46 10.95 -8.63 13.47
CA GLY A 46 12.31 -9.06 13.83
C GLY A 46 13.33 -7.91 13.89
N GLU A 47 14.49 -8.12 13.28
CA GLU A 47 15.61 -7.18 13.23
C GLU A 47 15.27 -5.91 12.43
N ASP A 48 14.51 -6.04 11.34
CA ASP A 48 14.05 -4.92 10.50
C ASP A 48 13.28 -3.88 11.32
N ARG A 49 12.49 -4.35 12.29
CA ARG A 49 11.76 -3.49 13.22
C ARG A 49 12.69 -2.71 14.14
N VAL A 50 13.77 -3.33 14.62
CA VAL A 50 14.80 -2.67 15.44
C VAL A 50 15.59 -1.65 14.60
N GLN A 51 15.90 -1.99 13.35
CA GLN A 51 16.55 -1.07 12.40
C GLN A 51 15.65 0.13 12.04
N LEU A 52 14.36 -0.11 11.79
CA LEU A 52 13.36 0.92 11.52
C LEU A 52 13.19 1.84 12.74
N GLU A 53 13.11 1.28 13.95
CA GLU A 53 12.99 2.06 15.19
C GLU A 53 14.22 2.93 15.46
N SER A 54 15.44 2.43 15.18
CA SER A 54 16.71 3.12 15.47
C SER A 54 17.15 4.13 14.39
N THR A 55 16.90 3.87 13.10
CA THR A 55 17.40 4.71 11.99
C THR A 55 16.31 5.44 11.20
N GLY A 56 15.04 5.06 11.43
CA GLY A 56 13.88 5.52 10.66
C GLY A 56 13.69 4.85 9.30
N PHE A 57 14.55 3.89 8.93
CA PHE A 57 14.50 3.18 7.66
C PHE A 57 14.91 1.70 7.85
N SER A 58 14.30 0.80 7.09
CA SER A 58 14.73 -0.61 7.02
C SER A 58 14.27 -1.25 5.72
N CYS A 59 15.02 -2.24 5.23
CA CYS A 59 14.67 -3.05 4.07
C CYS A 59 14.64 -4.52 4.46
N HIS A 60 13.51 -5.18 4.23
CA HIS A 60 13.38 -6.63 4.34
C HIS A 60 13.56 -7.24 2.95
N SER A 61 14.43 -8.24 2.84
CA SER A 61 14.76 -8.91 1.58
C SER A 61 14.75 -10.43 1.81
N ASP A 62 13.78 -11.13 1.23
CA ASP A 62 13.63 -12.59 1.31
C ASP A 62 13.84 -13.25 -0.07
N LEU A 63 13.44 -14.52 -0.28
CA LEU A 63 13.56 -15.15 -1.60
C LEU A 63 12.65 -14.49 -2.64
N HIS A 64 11.43 -14.13 -2.24
CA HIS A 64 10.33 -13.77 -3.15
C HIS A 64 10.11 -12.27 -3.27
N SER A 65 10.63 -11.46 -2.35
CA SER A 65 10.37 -10.03 -2.32
C SER A 65 11.51 -9.21 -1.70
N GLU A 66 11.45 -7.92 -1.97
CA GLU A 66 12.20 -6.90 -1.27
C GLU A 66 11.30 -5.70 -1.04
N VAL A 67 11.25 -5.23 0.20
CA VAL A 67 10.42 -4.09 0.60
C VAL A 67 11.19 -3.21 1.58
N CYS A 68 11.27 -1.93 1.29
CA CYS A 68 11.85 -0.93 2.17
C CYS A 68 10.76 -0.06 2.78
N VAL A 69 10.85 0.19 4.09
CA VAL A 69 9.91 0.99 4.87
C VAL A 69 10.65 2.17 5.50
N ALA A 70 10.06 3.36 5.36
CA ALA A 70 10.56 4.61 5.87
C ALA A 70 9.49 5.29 6.74
N LYS A 71 9.79 5.50 8.03
CA LYS A 71 8.89 6.24 8.95
C LYS A 71 9.20 7.74 9.02
N LYS A 72 10.36 8.12 8.48
CA LYS A 72 10.86 9.49 8.35
C LYS A 72 10.58 10.01 6.92
N PRO A 73 10.60 11.34 6.70
CA PRO A 73 10.25 11.92 5.40
C PRO A 73 11.10 11.40 4.24
N VAL A 74 10.43 11.21 3.10
CA VAL A 74 10.99 10.72 1.85
C VAL A 74 10.63 11.69 0.72
N ILE A 75 11.59 11.99 -0.13
CA ILE A 75 11.36 12.72 -1.38
C ILE A 75 11.51 11.74 -2.54
N ILE A 76 10.57 11.75 -3.48
CA ILE A 76 10.65 10.97 -4.73
C ILE A 76 10.87 11.91 -5.90
N ASP A 77 11.90 11.63 -6.69
CA ASP A 77 12.00 12.08 -8.08
C ASP A 77 11.55 10.95 -9.00
N ASN A 78 10.40 11.16 -9.64
CA ASN A 78 9.79 10.18 -10.55
C ASN A 78 10.56 10.07 -11.88
N ASN A 79 11.22 11.14 -12.36
CA ASN A 79 12.03 11.08 -13.59
C ASN A 79 13.28 10.21 -13.39
N ALA A 80 13.89 10.31 -12.21
CA ALA A 80 15.08 9.55 -11.85
C ALA A 80 14.79 8.18 -11.20
N LEU A 81 13.51 7.85 -10.98
CA LEU A 81 13.06 6.71 -10.16
C LEU A 81 13.87 6.58 -8.85
N THR A 82 14.07 7.71 -8.17
CA THR A 82 14.96 7.80 -7.00
C THR A 82 14.24 8.36 -5.79
N ALA A 83 14.33 7.64 -4.68
CA ALA A 83 13.90 8.04 -3.35
C ALA A 83 15.06 8.59 -2.54
N TYR A 84 14.89 9.76 -1.93
CA TYR A 84 15.88 10.41 -1.07
C TYR A 84 15.37 10.39 0.37
N LEU A 85 16.20 9.88 1.27
CA LEU A 85 15.97 9.91 2.72
C LEU A 85 17.12 10.62 3.41
N GLN A 86 16.79 11.63 4.21
CA GLN A 86 17.81 12.30 5.00
C GLN A 86 18.30 11.39 6.13
N SER A 87 19.62 11.30 6.27
CA SER A 87 20.28 10.61 7.37
C SER A 87 21.57 11.34 7.76
N SER A 88 21.87 11.36 9.06
CA SER A 88 23.15 11.85 9.59
C SER A 88 24.28 10.79 9.54
N GLN A 89 23.97 9.59 9.03
CA GLN A 89 24.92 8.49 8.83
C GLN A 89 25.58 8.56 7.44
N VAL A 90 26.58 7.72 7.21
CA VAL A 90 27.21 7.51 5.89
C VAL A 90 26.11 7.19 4.86
N GLN A 91 26.20 7.77 3.67
CA GLN A 91 25.23 7.53 2.61
C GLN A 91 25.25 6.06 2.17
N VAL A 92 24.08 5.42 2.27
CA VAL A 92 23.83 4.07 1.76
C VAL A 92 22.91 4.18 0.54
N ASN A 93 23.27 3.48 -0.55
CA ASN A 93 22.40 3.32 -1.71
C ASN A 93 21.80 1.90 -1.68
N HIS A 94 20.49 1.80 -1.79
CA HIS A 94 19.78 0.55 -2.02
C HIS A 94 19.02 0.64 -3.36
N THR A 95 18.91 -0.48 -4.07
CA THR A 95 18.13 -0.55 -5.30
C THR A 95 17.10 -1.64 -5.15
N VAL A 96 15.82 -1.30 -5.30
CA VAL A 96 14.69 -2.23 -5.15
C VAL A 96 13.94 -2.29 -6.47
N ARG A 97 13.62 -3.50 -6.96
CA ARG A 97 12.63 -3.68 -8.02
C ARG A 97 11.27 -3.88 -7.32
N PRO A 98 10.32 -2.92 -7.41
CA PRO A 98 9.20 -2.86 -6.47
C PRO A 98 8.03 -3.77 -6.92
N TYR A 99 8.29 -5.07 -6.99
CA TYR A 99 7.38 -6.15 -7.38
C TYR A 99 7.77 -7.38 -6.54
N THR A 100 6.85 -8.34 -6.30
CA THR A 100 7.25 -9.64 -5.71
C THR A 100 7.94 -10.51 -6.77
N ARG A 101 8.10 -11.82 -6.58
CA ARG A 101 8.82 -12.71 -7.51
C ARG A 101 10.26 -12.25 -7.81
N LYS A 102 10.98 -11.73 -6.79
CA LYS A 102 12.36 -11.25 -6.94
C LYS A 102 13.32 -12.29 -7.52
N GLU A 103 13.03 -13.58 -7.29
CA GLU A 103 13.75 -14.74 -7.83
C GLU A 103 13.49 -15.02 -9.33
N ASP A 104 12.48 -14.39 -9.94
CA ASP A 104 12.06 -14.64 -11.31
C ASP A 104 12.64 -13.57 -12.26
N GLU A 105 13.69 -13.93 -12.99
CA GLU A 105 14.38 -13.02 -13.91
C GLU A 105 13.44 -12.48 -15.00
N THR A 106 12.51 -13.29 -15.52
CA THR A 106 11.55 -12.87 -16.55
C THR A 106 10.53 -11.87 -16.02
N ALA A 107 10.08 -12.02 -14.78
CA ALA A 107 9.27 -11.00 -14.12
C ALA A 107 10.09 -9.72 -13.90
N MET A 108 11.32 -9.84 -13.38
CA MET A 108 12.18 -8.71 -13.03
C MET A 108 12.62 -7.90 -14.26
N GLU A 109 12.83 -8.51 -15.44
CA GLU A 109 13.08 -7.80 -16.71
C GLU A 109 12.03 -6.73 -17.03
N GLN A 110 10.77 -6.94 -16.60
CA GLN A 110 9.66 -6.03 -16.84
C GLN A 110 9.42 -5.01 -15.70
N VAL A 111 10.29 -4.98 -14.68
CA VAL A 111 10.14 -4.15 -13.46
C VAL A 111 11.32 -3.19 -13.33
N SER A 112 11.08 -1.88 -13.48
CA SER A 112 12.14 -0.88 -13.35
C SER A 112 12.69 -0.81 -11.92
N PRO A 113 14.02 -0.72 -11.74
CA PRO A 113 14.61 -0.52 -10.42
C PRO A 113 14.36 0.90 -9.90
N VAL A 114 13.99 1.00 -8.63
CA VAL A 114 13.91 2.25 -7.86
C VAL A 114 15.16 2.35 -6.97
N GLN A 115 15.90 3.46 -7.09
CA GLN A 115 17.05 3.73 -6.23
C GLN A 115 16.60 4.42 -4.93
N ILE A 116 17.29 4.15 -3.84
CA ILE A 116 17.00 4.67 -2.51
C ILE A 116 18.31 5.19 -1.90
N LEU A 117 18.45 6.51 -1.86
CA LEU A 117 19.62 7.22 -1.33
C LEU A 117 19.32 7.68 0.09
N ASN A 118 19.83 6.94 1.08
CA ASN A 118 19.67 7.22 2.51
C ASN A 118 20.97 7.79 3.07
N GLY A 119 21.05 9.12 3.26
CA GLY A 119 22.30 9.79 3.61
C GLY A 119 22.16 11.31 3.72
N ASN A 120 23.31 12.00 3.76
CA ASN A 120 23.36 13.46 3.73
C ASN A 120 23.41 13.97 2.29
N ALA A 121 22.26 13.95 1.62
CA ALA A 121 22.12 14.35 0.21
C ALA A 121 21.57 15.78 0.06
N SER A 122 21.89 16.44 -1.05
CA SER A 122 21.20 17.68 -1.44
C SER A 122 19.78 17.34 -1.88
N LEU A 123 18.80 17.65 -1.03
CA LEU A 123 17.40 17.35 -1.29
C LEU A 123 16.81 18.30 -2.36
N PRO A 124 16.14 17.80 -3.40
CA PRO A 124 15.50 18.65 -4.39
C PRO A 124 14.31 19.43 -3.79
N ALA A 125 14.00 20.60 -4.34
CA ALA A 125 12.95 21.46 -3.84
C ALA A 125 11.56 20.81 -3.99
N CYS A 126 10.85 20.66 -2.86
CA CYS A 126 9.53 20.05 -2.80
C CYS A 126 8.48 20.90 -3.52
N GLN A 127 7.65 20.26 -4.37
CA GLN A 127 6.50 20.90 -5.02
C GLN A 127 5.15 20.51 -4.38
N PHE A 128 5.04 19.29 -3.83
CA PHE A 128 3.79 18.77 -3.26
C PHE A 128 4.03 17.93 -2.00
N THR A 129 3.26 18.20 -0.93
CA THR A 129 3.18 17.36 0.26
C THR A 129 1.96 16.44 0.15
N ARG A 130 2.15 15.13 0.38
CA ARG A 130 1.10 14.11 0.31
C ARG A 130 1.03 13.29 1.61
N ASP A 131 0.03 12.40 1.72
CA ASP A 131 -0.07 11.38 2.79
C ASP A 131 1.04 10.29 2.60
N VAL A 132 0.90 9.09 3.13
CA VAL A 132 1.93 8.04 3.04
C VAL A 132 2.17 7.61 1.59
N LEU A 133 3.42 7.36 1.19
CA LEU A 133 3.73 6.78 -0.11
C LEU A 133 3.69 5.25 -0.11
N ASP A 134 3.17 4.66 -1.18
CA ASP A 134 3.40 3.27 -1.56
C ASP A 134 3.85 3.19 -3.04
N VAL A 135 5.04 2.65 -3.29
CA VAL A 135 5.66 2.52 -4.63
C VAL A 135 5.67 1.05 -5.06
N PHE A 136 5.01 0.76 -6.17
CA PHE A 136 5.02 -0.58 -6.78
C PHE A 136 5.02 -0.53 -8.30
N SER A 137 5.43 -1.62 -8.94
CA SER A 137 5.44 -1.76 -10.39
C SER A 137 4.17 -2.42 -10.92
N SER A 138 3.60 -1.91 -12.01
CA SER A 138 2.62 -2.66 -12.82
C SER A 138 3.27 -3.43 -13.99
N GLY A 139 4.55 -3.74 -13.85
CA GLY A 139 5.36 -4.58 -14.73
C GLY A 139 5.11 -6.07 -14.51
N GLY A 140 6.18 -6.87 -14.47
CA GLY A 140 6.14 -8.30 -14.19
C GLY A 140 5.13 -9.07 -15.06
N PHE A 141 4.41 -10.01 -14.43
CA PHE A 141 3.42 -10.88 -15.09
C PHE A 141 1.99 -10.29 -15.15
N THR A 142 1.84 -8.96 -15.04
CA THR A 142 0.54 -8.31 -15.30
C THR A 142 0.01 -8.65 -16.69
N GLY A 143 -1.22 -9.15 -16.73
CA GLY A 143 -1.85 -9.80 -17.87
C GLY A 143 -2.36 -11.20 -17.50
N ASN A 144 -1.71 -11.86 -16.53
CA ASN A 144 -2.17 -13.11 -15.94
C ASN A 144 -2.87 -12.84 -14.60
N LEU A 145 -4.11 -13.31 -14.47
CA LEU A 145 -4.96 -13.08 -13.29
C LEU A 145 -4.36 -13.64 -11.98
N PHE A 146 -3.70 -14.80 -12.03
CA PHE A 146 -3.10 -15.42 -10.85
C PHE A 146 -1.95 -14.56 -10.29
N HIS A 147 -1.06 -14.13 -11.18
CA HIS A 147 0.06 -13.25 -10.82
C HIS A 147 -0.44 -11.89 -10.35
N GLU A 148 -1.39 -11.26 -11.06
CA GLU A 148 -1.97 -9.97 -10.63
C GLU A 148 -2.57 -10.01 -9.21
N PHE A 149 -3.20 -11.13 -8.80
CA PHE A 149 -3.73 -11.24 -7.44
C PHE A 149 -2.65 -11.49 -6.40
N ASN A 150 -1.78 -12.48 -6.61
CA ASN A 150 -0.80 -12.89 -5.59
C ASN A 150 0.39 -11.92 -5.46
N GLU A 151 0.74 -11.22 -6.53
CA GLU A 151 1.99 -10.45 -6.64
C GLU A 151 1.77 -8.94 -6.52
N LEU A 152 0.52 -8.49 -6.71
CA LEU A 152 0.13 -7.09 -6.60
C LEU A 152 -1.03 -6.88 -5.62
N ILE A 153 -2.23 -7.38 -5.94
CA ILE A 153 -3.46 -6.98 -5.23
C ILE A 153 -3.47 -7.44 -3.76
N ILE A 154 -3.06 -8.67 -3.46
CA ILE A 154 -3.02 -9.19 -2.08
C ILE A 154 -1.94 -8.47 -1.24
N PRO A 155 -0.67 -8.34 -1.69
CA PRO A 155 0.34 -7.53 -1.00
C PRO A 155 -0.11 -6.08 -0.75
N LEU A 156 -0.67 -5.41 -1.78
CA LEU A 156 -1.18 -4.04 -1.67
C LEU A 156 -2.29 -3.93 -0.63
N PHE A 157 -3.27 -4.84 -0.65
CA PHE A 157 -4.37 -4.83 0.32
C PHE A 157 -3.84 -4.90 1.76
N ILE A 158 -2.85 -5.76 2.02
CA ILE A 158 -2.27 -5.96 3.36
C ILE A 158 -1.49 -4.72 3.83
N ILE A 159 -0.70 -4.10 2.95
CA ILE A 159 0.02 -2.85 3.25
C ILE A 159 -0.98 -1.72 3.51
N CYS A 160 -1.93 -1.51 2.58
CA CYS A 160 -2.88 -0.40 2.59
C CYS A 160 -3.93 -0.47 3.71
N TYR A 161 -4.30 -1.68 4.16
CA TYR A 161 -5.26 -1.89 5.25
C TYR A 161 -4.88 -1.11 6.51
N HIS A 162 -3.57 -1.02 6.80
CA HIS A 162 -3.07 -0.28 7.96
C HIS A 162 -3.20 1.25 7.83
N PHE A 163 -3.29 1.78 6.60
CA PHE A 163 -3.34 3.23 6.33
C PHE A 163 -4.75 3.78 6.15
N LYS A 164 -5.81 2.96 6.19
CA LYS A 164 -7.23 3.41 6.07
C LYS A 164 -7.47 4.37 4.88
N SER A 165 -6.92 4.04 3.72
CA SER A 165 -6.99 4.85 2.50
C SER A 165 -6.20 6.17 2.48
N HIS A 166 -5.40 6.47 3.52
CA HIS A 166 -4.41 7.55 3.56
C HIS A 166 -3.05 7.12 2.97
N VAL A 167 -3.05 6.60 1.74
CA VAL A 167 -1.86 6.18 1.01
C VAL A 167 -1.92 6.69 -0.42
N GLN A 168 -0.84 7.30 -0.91
CA GLN A 168 -0.64 7.74 -2.28
C GLN A 168 0.11 6.64 -3.03
N PHE A 169 -0.51 6.07 -4.07
CA PHE A 169 0.18 5.16 -4.98
C PHE A 169 1.03 5.93 -5.99
N VAL A 170 2.28 5.50 -6.15
CA VAL A 170 3.14 5.81 -7.29
C VAL A 170 3.44 4.50 -8.01
N ILE A 171 2.98 4.38 -9.25
CA ILE A 171 3.14 3.15 -10.04
C ILE A 171 4.27 3.32 -11.07
N THR A 172 5.30 2.49 -10.98
CA THR A 172 6.33 2.31 -12.02
C THR A 172 5.83 1.34 -13.10
N ASP A 173 6.46 1.37 -14.28
CA ASP A 173 6.13 0.46 -15.39
C ASP A 173 4.63 0.51 -15.73
N PHE A 174 4.09 1.73 -15.76
CA PHE A 174 2.65 2.00 -15.67
C PHE A 174 1.86 1.43 -16.85
N LYS A 175 0.95 0.48 -16.57
CA LYS A 175 0.03 -0.12 -17.55
C LYS A 175 -1.39 0.46 -17.36
N PRO A 176 -1.86 1.39 -18.22
CA PRO A 176 -3.15 2.06 -18.04
C PRO A 176 -4.35 1.11 -18.03
N TRP A 177 -4.28 0.01 -18.77
CA TRP A 177 -5.33 -1.01 -18.80
C TRP A 177 -5.43 -1.76 -17.47
N TRP A 178 -4.32 -1.96 -16.75
CA TRP A 178 -4.29 -2.65 -15.45
C TRP A 178 -4.91 -1.76 -14.37
N VAL A 179 -4.52 -0.48 -14.33
CA VAL A 179 -5.12 0.51 -13.42
C VAL A 179 -6.62 0.65 -13.68
N ARG A 180 -7.06 0.67 -14.96
CA ARG A 180 -8.48 0.67 -15.32
C ARG A 180 -9.21 -0.60 -14.85
N LYS A 181 -8.58 -1.79 -14.99
CA LYS A 181 -9.13 -3.08 -14.56
C LYS A 181 -9.35 -3.14 -13.05
N TYR A 182 -8.40 -2.62 -12.26
CA TYR A 182 -8.43 -2.67 -10.80
C TYR A 182 -8.85 -1.36 -10.12
N ASN A 183 -9.40 -0.39 -10.87
CA ASN A 183 -9.74 0.94 -10.37
C ASN A 183 -10.63 0.92 -9.11
N GLN A 184 -11.60 0.02 -9.02
CA GLN A 184 -12.46 -0.12 -7.83
C GLN A 184 -11.70 -0.56 -6.58
N ILE A 185 -10.66 -1.38 -6.72
CA ILE A 185 -9.80 -1.78 -5.60
C ILE A 185 -8.87 -0.61 -5.22
N LEU A 186 -8.20 -0.01 -6.21
CA LEU A 186 -7.26 1.08 -5.97
C LEU A 186 -7.92 2.30 -5.31
N THR A 187 -9.13 2.68 -5.75
CA THR A 187 -9.91 3.79 -5.14
C THR A 187 -10.57 3.44 -3.80
N HIS A 188 -10.58 2.15 -3.41
CA HIS A 188 -10.94 1.76 -2.04
C HIS A 188 -9.70 1.79 -1.12
N LEU A 189 -8.56 1.30 -1.63
CA LEU A 189 -7.28 1.30 -0.90
C LEU A 189 -6.63 2.69 -0.79
N SER A 190 -7.01 3.64 -1.63
CA SER A 190 -6.52 5.03 -1.61
C SER A 190 -7.63 6.01 -1.96
N LYS A 191 -7.70 7.12 -1.22
CA LYS A 191 -8.55 8.29 -1.55
C LYS A 191 -7.91 9.23 -2.58
N PHE A 192 -6.70 8.93 -3.07
CA PHE A 192 -5.93 9.76 -3.99
C PHE A 192 -5.90 9.15 -5.39
N GLU A 193 -5.74 10.00 -6.41
CA GLU A 193 -5.47 9.52 -7.76
C GLU A 193 -4.08 8.88 -7.85
N VAL A 194 -3.98 7.76 -8.56
CA VAL A 194 -2.72 7.02 -8.78
C VAL A 194 -1.76 7.87 -9.62
N ILE A 195 -0.53 8.05 -9.13
CA ILE A 195 0.53 8.73 -9.86
C ILE A 195 1.19 7.74 -10.83
N ASN A 196 1.30 8.15 -12.10
CA ASN A 196 2.08 7.44 -13.12
C ASN A 196 3.50 8.00 -13.12
N ALA A 197 4.48 7.25 -12.58
CA ALA A 197 5.86 7.72 -12.48
C ALA A 197 6.50 8.07 -13.84
N ALA A 198 6.09 7.42 -14.93
CA ALA A 198 6.63 7.68 -16.27
C ALA A 198 6.02 8.92 -16.97
N LYS A 199 5.02 9.58 -16.37
CA LYS A 199 4.39 10.81 -16.89
C LYS A 199 4.40 11.97 -15.91
N ASP A 200 4.44 11.67 -14.62
CA ASP A 200 4.63 12.66 -13.58
C ASP A 200 6.12 13.02 -13.51
N GLY A 201 6.50 14.15 -14.09
CA GLY A 201 7.87 14.68 -13.99
C GLY A 201 8.14 15.43 -12.68
N GLY A 202 7.34 15.20 -11.64
CA GLY A 202 7.35 15.97 -10.40
C GLY A 202 8.25 15.40 -9.30
N VAL A 203 8.57 16.27 -8.35
CA VAL A 203 9.25 15.93 -7.09
C VAL A 203 8.25 16.03 -5.95
N HIS A 204 7.97 14.90 -5.30
CA HIS A 204 6.94 14.79 -4.26
C HIS A 204 7.56 14.48 -2.91
N TYR A 205 6.97 15.05 -1.85
CA TYR A 205 7.37 14.84 -0.47
C TYR A 205 6.29 14.07 0.30
N PHE A 206 6.75 13.06 1.05
CA PHE A 206 5.89 12.17 1.82
C PHE A 206 6.44 12.07 3.26
N PRO A 207 5.58 12.03 4.30
CA PRO A 207 6.01 11.90 5.69
C PRO A 207 6.62 10.52 6.00
N GLY A 208 6.34 9.52 5.16
CA GLY A 208 6.93 8.18 5.19
C GLY A 208 6.56 7.41 3.92
N ALA A 209 7.23 6.28 3.68
CA ALA A 209 7.08 5.50 2.45
C ALA A 209 7.18 3.99 2.68
N VAL A 210 6.51 3.25 1.79
CA VAL A 210 6.74 1.84 1.49
C VAL A 210 7.21 1.78 0.03
N ILE A 211 8.30 1.05 -0.23
CA ILE A 211 8.87 0.88 -1.57
C ILE A 211 9.03 -0.62 -1.81
N GLY A 212 8.27 -1.15 -2.76
CA GLY A 212 8.17 -2.59 -3.02
C GLY A 212 7.03 -3.26 -2.26
N LEU A 213 6.75 -4.51 -2.64
CA LEU A 213 5.64 -5.30 -2.14
C LEU A 213 6.15 -6.53 -1.40
N LYS A 214 5.57 -6.84 -0.24
CA LYS A 214 5.92 -8.04 0.51
C LYS A 214 5.11 -9.25 0.04
N TYR A 215 5.80 -10.27 -0.44
CA TYR A 215 5.19 -11.57 -0.73
C TYR A 215 4.67 -12.20 0.57
N GLN A 216 3.53 -12.89 0.49
CA GLN A 216 2.91 -13.54 1.63
C GLN A 216 3.00 -15.05 1.48
N THR A 217 3.80 -15.69 2.32
CA THR A 217 3.70 -17.13 2.53
C THR A 217 2.45 -17.41 3.37
N ILE A 218 1.43 -18.01 2.75
CA ILE A 218 0.19 -18.46 3.39
C ILE A 218 0.39 -19.87 3.96
#